data_AF-A0A9P7FTN4-F1
#
_entry.id   AF-A0A9P7FTN4-F1
#
_cell.length_a   1.000
_cell.length_b   1.000
_cell.length_c   1.000
_cell.angle_alpha   90.00
_cell.angle_beta   90.00
_cell.angle_gamma   90.00
#
_symmetry.space_group_name_H-M   'P 1'
#
loop_
_entity.id
_entity.type
_entity.pdbx_description
1 polymer ?
#
loop_
_entity_poly.entity_id
_entity_poly.type
_entity_poly.pdbx_seq_one_letter_code
_entity_poly.pdbx_strand_id
1 'polypeptide(L)'
;MLFHLDSGTCASGMNRRLLNDNVRRLDRNNIITDPSRMIGGGDGTQDEVTYYATNAAWNGHGYECYLCHSAYNSLRALNQHLASPRHQNKIYFCPLQTCRVRFTTLSALCQHIESERCGVYRFQAVKNTLEGIVAKLKLTY
;
A
#
# COMPACT_ATOMS: atom_id res chain seq x y z
N MET A 1 -9.95 0.20 8.93
CA MET A 1 -10.40 1.59 8.61
C MET A 1 -9.67 2.19 7.40
N LEU A 2 -8.35 2.05 7.27
CA LEU A 2 -7.55 2.70 6.19
C LEU A 2 -7.64 2.04 4.80
N PHE A 3 -8.25 0.85 4.69
CA PHE A 3 -8.30 0.10 3.42
C PHE A 3 -8.87 0.91 2.25
N HIS A 4 -9.92 1.70 2.49
CA HIS A 4 -10.56 2.50 1.45
C HIS A 4 -9.65 3.61 0.87
N LEU A 5 -8.63 4.04 1.63
CA LEU A 5 -7.61 5.00 1.18
C LEU A 5 -6.58 4.30 0.27
N ASP A 6 -6.22 3.06 0.59
CA ASP A 6 -5.33 2.24 -0.22
C ASP A 6 -5.99 1.79 -1.54
N SER A 7 -7.32 1.61 -1.55
CA SER A 7 -8.08 1.23 -2.75
C SER A 7 -8.49 2.42 -3.64
N GLY A 8 -8.25 3.66 -3.20
CA GLY A 8 -8.61 4.87 -3.95
C GLY A 8 -10.12 5.10 -4.09
N THR A 9 -10.93 4.48 -3.24
CA THR A 9 -12.40 4.60 -3.26
C THR A 9 -12.90 5.65 -2.27
N CYS A 10 -12.02 6.53 -1.80
CA CYS A 10 -12.34 7.52 -0.78
C CYS A 10 -13.00 8.76 -1.39
N ALA A 11 -14.08 9.24 -0.75
CA ALA A 11 -14.81 10.42 -1.20
C ALA A 11 -13.98 11.72 -1.15
N SER A 12 -12.92 11.80 -0.33
CA SER A 12 -11.98 12.94 -0.33
C SER A 12 -11.08 13.01 -1.56
N GLY A 13 -11.12 12.00 -2.44
CA GLY A 13 -10.14 11.86 -3.52
C GLY A 13 -8.78 11.35 -3.04
N MET A 14 -8.65 11.03 -1.75
CA MET A 14 -7.44 10.38 -1.23
C MET A 14 -7.27 9.01 -1.87
N ASN A 15 -6.09 8.80 -2.44
CA ASN A 15 -5.68 7.55 -3.04
C ASN A 15 -4.34 7.11 -2.44
N ARG A 16 -3.88 5.92 -2.86
CA ARG A 16 -2.69 5.32 -2.31
C ARG A 16 -1.42 6.14 -2.53
N ARG A 17 -1.27 6.79 -3.69
CA ARG A 17 -0.14 7.67 -3.97
C ARG A 17 -0.08 8.81 -2.96
N LEU A 18 -1.19 9.52 -2.77
CA LEU A 18 -1.30 10.60 -1.78
C LEU A 18 -1.08 10.09 -0.36
N LEU A 19 -1.55 8.88 -0.04
CA LEU A 19 -1.32 8.25 1.25
C LEU A 19 0.17 7.97 1.48
N ASN A 20 0.87 7.36 0.51
CA ASN A 20 2.29 7.06 0.59
C ASN A 20 3.13 8.34 0.74
N ASP A 21 2.78 9.41 0.01
CA ASP A 21 3.44 10.71 0.12
C ASP A 21 3.26 11.34 1.50
N ASN A 22 2.04 11.27 2.06
CA ASN A 22 1.77 11.72 3.42
C ASN A 22 2.58 10.92 4.44
N VAL A 23 2.61 9.59 4.32
CA VAL A 23 3.39 8.75 5.24
C VAL A 23 4.88 9.08 5.14
N ARG A 24 5.44 9.28 3.94
CA ARG A 24 6.85 9.69 3.76
C ARG A 24 7.17 11.00 4.46
N ARG A 25 6.25 11.97 4.45
CA ARG A 25 6.43 13.27 5.14
C ARG A 25 6.38 13.15 6.67
N LEU A 26 5.68 12.13 7.19
CA LEU A 26 5.41 11.95 8.61
C LEU A 26 6.38 10.96 9.29
N ASP A 27 6.75 9.87 8.63
CA ASP A 27 7.68 8.87 9.13
C ASP A 27 9.15 9.26 8.90
N ARG A 28 9.54 10.44 9.38
CA ARG A 28 10.89 11.03 9.15
C ARG A 28 12.04 10.18 9.69
N ASN A 29 11.75 9.33 10.67
CA ASN A 29 12.72 8.43 11.30
C ASN A 29 12.69 7.02 10.70
N ASN A 30 11.89 6.79 9.64
CA ASN A 30 11.81 5.51 8.92
C ASN A 30 11.46 4.34 9.86
N ILE A 31 10.53 4.57 10.77
CA ILE A 31 10.11 3.60 11.78
C ILE A 31 9.29 2.50 11.11
N ILE A 32 8.43 2.86 10.16
CA ILE A 32 7.52 1.92 9.50
C ILE A 32 7.77 1.81 7.99
N THR A 33 8.64 2.65 7.44
CA THR A 33 8.90 2.76 6.00
C THR A 33 10.37 2.56 5.65
N ASP A 34 10.62 1.92 4.51
CA ASP A 34 11.96 1.64 4.00
C ASP A 34 12.32 2.66 2.90
N PRO A 35 13.18 3.67 3.17
CA PRO A 35 13.52 4.73 2.21
C PRO A 35 14.12 4.19 0.91
N SER A 36 14.87 3.10 0.99
CA SER A 36 15.49 2.44 -0.16
C SER A 36 14.46 1.78 -1.08
N ARG A 37 13.23 1.60 -0.62
CA ARG A 37 12.08 1.14 -1.42
C ARG A 37 11.11 2.28 -1.76
N MET A 38 11.42 3.48 -1.28
CA MET A 38 10.76 4.75 -1.59
C MET A 38 11.60 5.60 -2.56
N ILE A 39 12.62 5.02 -3.20
CA ILE A 39 13.50 5.71 -4.16
C ILE A 39 12.66 6.16 -5.36
N GLY A 40 12.32 7.45 -5.34
CA GLY A 40 11.48 8.16 -6.30
C GLY A 40 11.09 9.53 -5.73
N GLY A 41 12.00 10.11 -4.94
CA GLY A 41 11.77 11.30 -4.12
C GLY A 41 12.49 12.55 -4.61
N GLY A 42 12.90 12.57 -5.88
CA GLY A 42 13.40 13.75 -6.56
C GLY A 42 12.56 13.99 -7.80
N ASP A 43 12.04 15.21 -7.92
CA ASP A 43 11.55 15.89 -9.12
C ASP A 43 11.19 15.01 -10.35
N GLY A 44 9.89 14.88 -10.64
CA GLY A 44 9.39 14.30 -11.90
C GLY A 44 8.97 12.83 -11.83
N THR A 45 7.68 12.57 -12.06
CA THR A 45 7.09 11.26 -12.42
C THR A 45 7.16 10.15 -11.34
N GLN A 46 6.34 10.28 -10.30
CA GLN A 46 5.84 9.10 -9.59
C GLN A 46 4.78 8.42 -10.47
N ASP A 47 5.21 7.70 -11.50
CA ASP A 47 4.34 6.71 -12.11
C ASP A 47 4.41 5.47 -11.20
N GLU A 48 3.52 5.43 -10.22
CA GLU A 48 3.01 4.15 -9.70
C GLU A 48 2.57 3.37 -10.95
N VAL A 49 3.44 2.47 -11.45
CA VAL A 49 3.26 1.81 -12.73
C VAL A 49 1.91 1.12 -12.69
N THR A 50 0.93 1.77 -13.32
CA THR A 50 -0.43 1.27 -13.35
C THR A 50 -0.46 0.30 -14.49
N TYR A 51 -0.25 -0.97 -14.14
CA TYR A 51 -0.42 -2.05 -15.08
C TYR A 51 -1.87 -2.03 -15.56
N TYR A 52 -2.06 -2.07 -16.87
CA TYR A 52 -3.38 -2.24 -17.46
C TYR A 52 -3.28 -3.34 -18.52
N ALA A 53 -4.39 -4.02 -18.69
CA ALA A 53 -4.60 -5.03 -19.71
C ALA A 53 -5.65 -4.53 -20.70
N THR A 54 -5.53 -4.99 -21.93
CA THR A 54 -6.53 -4.86 -22.98
C THR A 54 -7.08 -6.25 -23.34
N ASN A 55 -7.95 -6.32 -24.34
CA ASN A 55 -8.47 -7.60 -24.84
C ASN A 55 -7.35 -8.56 -25.31
N ALA A 56 -6.14 -8.06 -25.57
CA ALA A 56 -4.97 -8.88 -25.92
C ALA A 56 -4.51 -9.81 -24.79
N ALA A 57 -4.95 -9.61 -23.55
CA ALA A 57 -4.61 -10.49 -22.42
C ALA A 57 -5.44 -11.79 -22.38
N TRP A 58 -6.34 -12.02 -23.34
CA TRP A 58 -7.11 -13.25 -23.45
C TRP A 58 -6.24 -14.40 -23.99
N ASN A 59 -6.08 -15.47 -23.21
CA ASN A 59 -5.24 -16.62 -23.56
C ASN A 59 -6.01 -17.81 -24.16
N GLY A 60 -7.29 -17.65 -24.47
CA GLY A 60 -8.18 -18.73 -24.93
C GLY A 60 -9.09 -19.30 -23.83
N HIS A 61 -8.73 -19.14 -22.56
CA HIS A 61 -9.50 -19.63 -21.40
C HIS A 61 -9.92 -18.51 -20.45
N GLY A 62 -9.12 -17.45 -20.34
CA GLY A 62 -9.35 -16.33 -19.43
C GLY A 62 -8.49 -15.11 -19.77
N TYR A 63 -8.75 -14.00 -19.11
CA TYR A 63 -7.86 -12.83 -19.10
C TYR A 63 -6.74 -13.07 -18.09
N GLU A 64 -5.51 -13.19 -18.55
CA GLU A 64 -4.36 -13.59 -17.73
C GLU A 64 -3.52 -12.39 -17.27
N CYS A 65 -3.16 -12.37 -15.99
CA CYS A 65 -2.18 -11.42 -15.48
C CYS A 65 -0.76 -11.87 -15.83
N TYR A 66 -0.04 -11.12 -16.66
CA TYR A 66 1.34 -11.42 -17.06
C TYR A 66 2.38 -11.33 -15.93
N LEU A 67 2.00 -10.80 -14.74
CA LEU A 67 2.90 -10.68 -13.59
C LEU A 67 2.83 -11.89 -12.65
N CYS A 68 1.70 -12.60 -12.61
CA CYS A 68 1.48 -13.70 -11.68
C CYS A 68 0.67 -14.88 -12.23
N HIS A 69 0.36 -14.86 -13.53
CA HIS A 69 -0.37 -15.91 -14.25
C HIS A 69 -1.75 -16.25 -13.67
N SER A 70 -2.35 -15.33 -12.90
CA SER A 70 -3.73 -15.48 -12.43
C SER A 70 -4.71 -15.16 -13.55
N ALA A 71 -5.68 -16.03 -13.80
CA ALA A 71 -6.70 -15.88 -14.83
C ALA A 71 -8.01 -15.31 -14.27
N TYR A 72 -8.69 -14.48 -15.07
CA TYR A 72 -9.92 -13.79 -14.73
C TYR A 72 -10.98 -13.95 -15.82
N ASN A 73 -12.25 -14.04 -15.41
CA ASN A 73 -13.38 -14.24 -16.33
C ASN A 73 -13.79 -12.96 -17.09
N SER A 74 -13.16 -11.80 -16.82
CA SER A 74 -13.42 -10.55 -17.54
C SER A 74 -12.21 -9.62 -17.52
N LEU A 75 -12.07 -8.80 -18.57
CA LEU A 75 -11.03 -7.77 -18.66
C LEU A 75 -11.12 -6.78 -17.48
N ARG A 76 -12.33 -6.44 -17.05
CA ARG A 76 -12.57 -5.56 -15.91
C ARG A 76 -11.98 -6.14 -14.62
N ALA A 77 -12.17 -7.45 -14.38
CA ALA A 77 -11.63 -8.11 -13.20
C ALA A 77 -10.09 -8.18 -13.23
N LEU A 78 -9.49 -8.44 -14.40
CA LEU A 78 -8.04 -8.37 -14.56
C LEU A 78 -7.51 -6.95 -14.31
N ASN A 79 -8.17 -5.92 -14.86
CA ASN A 79 -7.75 -4.53 -14.62
C ASN A 79 -7.94 -4.10 -13.17
N GLN A 80 -8.97 -4.57 -12.47
CA GLN A 80 -9.11 -4.36 -11.03
C GLN A 80 -7.98 -5.05 -10.24
N HIS A 81 -7.57 -6.25 -10.66
CA HIS A 81 -6.42 -6.93 -10.07
C HIS A 81 -5.10 -6.18 -10.32
N LEU A 82 -4.86 -5.70 -11.53
CA LEU A 82 -3.65 -4.96 -11.90
C LEU A 82 -3.56 -3.59 -11.22
N ALA A 83 -4.70 -2.94 -11.00
CA ALA A 83 -4.81 -1.70 -10.21
C ALA A 83 -4.63 -1.95 -8.69
N SER A 84 -4.71 -3.19 -8.24
CA SER A 84 -4.54 -3.53 -6.83
C SER A 84 -3.06 -3.46 -6.41
N PRO A 85 -2.76 -3.29 -5.11
CA PRO A 85 -1.38 -3.21 -4.60
C PRO A 85 -0.59 -4.52 -4.69
N ARG A 86 -1.14 -5.56 -5.34
CA ARG A 86 -0.61 -6.93 -5.30
C ARG A 86 0.79 -7.06 -5.88
N HIS A 87 1.08 -6.32 -6.95
CA HIS A 87 2.36 -6.37 -7.66
C HIS A 87 3.31 -5.23 -7.28
N GLN A 88 2.94 -4.44 -6.28
CA GLN A 88 3.73 -3.28 -5.92
C GLN A 88 4.78 -3.58 -4.86
N ASN A 89 5.76 -2.69 -4.77
CA ASN A 89 6.83 -2.80 -3.79
C ASN A 89 6.29 -2.77 -2.36
N LYS A 90 6.86 -3.62 -1.52
CA LYS A 90 6.59 -3.63 -0.08
C LYS A 90 7.40 -2.53 0.62
N ILE A 91 6.82 -1.34 0.68
CA ILE A 91 7.46 -0.15 1.27
C ILE A 91 7.30 -0.07 2.79
N TYR A 92 6.31 -0.77 3.35
CA TYR A 92 6.00 -0.78 4.77
C TYR A 92 6.59 -2.01 5.46
N PHE A 93 7.00 -1.87 6.72
CA PHE A 93 7.45 -2.99 7.53
C PHE A 93 7.11 -2.84 9.01
N CYS A 94 7.11 -3.97 9.72
CA CYS A 94 7.00 -3.98 11.18
C CYS A 94 8.36 -3.62 11.83
N PRO A 95 8.46 -2.55 12.63
CA PRO A 95 9.71 -2.11 13.26
C PRO A 95 10.30 -3.11 14.26
N LEU A 96 9.47 -4.03 14.78
CA LEU A 96 9.93 -5.03 15.71
C LEU A 96 10.96 -5.94 15.04
N GLN A 97 12.18 -5.98 15.60
CA GLN A 97 13.32 -6.70 15.04
C GLN A 97 13.05 -8.20 14.87
N THR A 98 12.27 -8.80 15.77
CA THR A 98 11.88 -10.22 15.71
C THR A 98 10.75 -10.51 14.71
N CYS A 99 10.07 -9.48 14.19
CA CYS A 99 8.99 -9.63 13.22
C CYS A 99 9.45 -9.24 11.81
N ARG A 100 9.79 -7.96 11.59
CA ARG A 100 10.26 -7.39 10.30
C ARG A 100 9.42 -7.76 9.06
N VAL A 101 8.17 -8.20 9.25
CA VAL A 101 7.25 -8.52 8.15
C VAL A 101 7.00 -7.28 7.31
N ARG A 102 6.96 -7.46 6.00
CA ARG A 102 6.81 -6.39 5.00
C ARG A 102 5.45 -6.39 4.34
N PHE A 103 4.93 -5.19 4.07
CA PHE A 103 3.60 -4.94 3.53
C PHE A 103 3.65 -3.96 2.35
N THR A 104 2.73 -4.12 1.40
CA THR A 104 2.56 -3.20 0.26
C THR A 104 1.69 -2.00 0.62
N THR A 105 0.74 -2.17 1.55
CA THR A 105 -0.22 -1.14 1.96
C THR A 105 -0.07 -0.78 3.43
N LEU A 106 -0.44 0.47 3.76
CA LEU A 106 -0.47 0.92 5.15
C LEU A 106 -1.56 0.19 5.92
N SER A 107 -2.74 -0.03 5.32
CA SER A 107 -3.82 -0.78 5.94
C SER A 107 -3.43 -2.21 6.35
N ALA A 108 -2.57 -2.89 5.58
CA ALA A 108 -2.10 -4.22 5.93
C ALA A 108 -1.14 -4.19 7.13
N LEU A 109 -0.26 -3.18 7.20
CA LEU A 109 0.58 -2.96 8.38
C LEU A 109 -0.26 -2.64 9.61
N CYS A 110 -1.25 -1.74 9.51
CA CYS A 110 -2.13 -1.42 10.61
C CYS A 110 -2.91 -2.65 11.11
N GLN A 111 -3.48 -3.45 10.20
CA GLN A 111 -4.14 -4.70 10.57
C GLN A 111 -3.20 -5.68 11.28
N HIS A 112 -1.95 -5.80 10.81
CA HIS A 112 -0.95 -6.63 11.48
C HIS A 112 -0.70 -6.16 12.92
N ILE A 113 -0.57 -4.85 13.13
CA ILE A 113 -0.30 -4.24 14.44
C ILE A 113 -1.52 -4.36 15.36
N GLU A 114 -2.71 -4.06 14.85
CA GLU A 114 -4.01 -4.16 15.56
C GLU A 114 -4.36 -5.59 15.94
N SER A 115 -3.87 -6.60 15.20
CA SER A 115 -4.09 -8.01 15.56
C SER A 115 -3.33 -8.45 16.81
N GLU A 116 -2.43 -7.63 17.33
CA GLU A 116 -1.56 -7.85 18.50
C GLU A 116 -0.67 -9.11 18.49
N ARG A 117 -0.77 -9.97 17.47
CA ARG A 117 0.00 -11.23 17.33
C ARG A 117 1.52 -11.03 17.35
N CYS A 118 1.98 -9.86 16.92
CA CYS A 118 3.38 -9.48 16.85
C CYS A 118 3.89 -8.86 18.18
N GLY A 119 3.00 -8.33 19.02
CA GLY A 119 3.38 -7.61 20.25
C GLY A 119 4.02 -6.24 20.04
N VAL A 120 4.22 -5.80 18.79
CA VAL A 120 4.80 -4.48 18.45
C VAL A 120 3.96 -3.30 18.96
N TYR A 121 2.67 -3.49 19.21
CA TYR A 121 1.79 -2.47 19.78
C TYR A 121 2.27 -1.97 21.16
N ARG A 122 3.09 -2.75 21.86
CA ARG A 122 3.70 -2.36 23.15
C ARG A 122 4.79 -1.29 23.02
N PHE A 123 5.27 -1.00 21.81
CA PHE A 123 6.28 0.04 21.58
C PHE A 123 5.61 1.39 21.35
N GLN A 124 5.73 2.29 22.33
CA GLN A 124 5.09 3.62 22.30
C GLN A 124 5.44 4.44 21.04
N ALA A 125 6.68 4.31 20.52
CA ALA A 125 7.09 4.98 19.30
C ALA A 125 6.23 4.58 18.08
N VAL A 126 5.89 3.30 17.96
CA VAL A 126 5.07 2.78 16.86
C VAL A 126 3.64 3.28 16.98
N LYS A 127 3.10 3.25 18.21
CA LYS A 127 1.77 3.78 18.51
C LYS A 127 1.66 5.26 18.16
N ASN A 128 2.60 6.08 18.63
CA ASN A 128 2.63 7.53 18.36
C ASN A 128 2.72 7.83 16.86
N THR A 129 3.55 7.10 16.12
CA THR A 129 3.68 7.30 14.67
C THR A 129 2.38 6.95 13.94
N LEU A 130 1.75 5.82 14.26
CA LEU A 130 0.48 5.44 13.63
C LEU A 130 -0.66 6.40 13.98
N GLU A 131 -0.78 6.78 15.25
CA GLU A 131 -1.79 7.75 15.69
C GLU A 131 -1.59 9.11 15.02
N GLY A 132 -0.35 9.58 14.90
CA GLY A 132 -0.02 10.82 14.18
C GLY A 132 -0.37 10.77 12.70
N ILE A 133 -0.13 9.64 12.03
CA ILE A 133 -0.52 9.42 10.64
C ILE A 133 -2.05 9.43 10.52
N VAL A 134 -2.75 8.63 11.32
CA VAL A 134 -4.22 8.53 11.27
C VAL A 134 -4.89 9.86 11.59
N ALA A 135 -4.39 10.61 12.59
CA ALA A 135 -4.93 11.91 12.96
C ALA A 135 -4.83 12.92 11.80
N LYS A 136 -3.68 13.01 11.12
CA LYS A 136 -3.53 13.91 9.97
C LYS A 136 -4.34 13.50 8.75
N LEU A 137 -4.56 12.20 8.57
CA LEU A 137 -5.44 11.69 7.51
C LEU A 137 -6.94 11.90 7.81
N LYS A 138 -7.33 12.08 9.09
CA LYS A 138 -8.70 12.42 9.50
C LYS A 138 -9.01 13.92 9.46
N LEU A 139 -7.99 14.77 9.59
CA LEU A 139 -8.13 16.25 9.61
C LEU A 139 -8.21 16.89 8.21
N THR A 140 -8.38 16.09 7.15
CA THR A 140 -8.48 16.57 5.76
C THR A 140 -9.93 16.55 5.22
N TYR A 141 -10.93 16.54 6.09
CA TYR A 141 -12.36 16.64 5.77
C TYR A 141 -12.97 17.89 6.41
#